data_AF-A0A1F4F0H0-F1
#
_entry.id   AF-A0A1F4F0H0-F1
#
_cell.length_a   1.000
_cell.length_b   1.000
_cell.length_c   1.000
_cell.angle_alpha   90.00
_cell.angle_beta   90.00
_cell.angle_gamma   90.00
#
_symmetry.space_group_name_H-M   'P 1'
#
loop_
_entity.id
_entity.type
_entity.pdbx_description
1 polymer ?
#
loop_
_entity_poly.entity_id
_entity_poly.type
_entity_poly.pdbx_seq_one_letter_code
_entity_poly.pdbx_strand_id
1 'polypeptide(L)'
;MMKEIFGVADDPPARRRWFHDDYFDLFVWQAEGEITLFQLCYGLHTSERALVWDRRRGFFHDGLASGAPHEVLADRLAADAPPSADPVIARFQDAARGLPDDIRLMVSTRVFEYAKKGPATTARRRTFRRAAWQL
;
A
#
# COMPACT_ATOMS: atom_id res chain seq x y z
N MET A 1 -8.25 -11.25 -5.28
CA MET A 1 -7.17 -10.97 -6.25
C MET A 1 -7.45 -9.64 -6.89
N MET A 2 -6.46 -8.75 -6.90
CA MET A 2 -6.57 -7.41 -7.50
C MET A 2 -6.64 -7.49 -9.02
N LYS A 3 -7.40 -6.57 -9.61
CA LYS A 3 -7.52 -6.40 -11.06
C LYS A 3 -7.08 -5.01 -11.46
N GLU A 4 -6.40 -4.88 -12.59
CA GLU A 4 -6.04 -3.57 -13.14
C GLU A 4 -7.30 -2.85 -13.63
N ILE A 5 -7.43 -1.58 -13.22
CA ILE A 5 -8.48 -0.69 -13.69
C ILE A 5 -7.87 0.26 -14.73
N PHE A 6 -8.37 0.16 -15.95
CA PHE A 6 -7.92 0.99 -17.07
C PHE A 6 -8.63 2.35 -17.10
N GLY A 7 -8.05 3.30 -17.84
CA GLY A 7 -8.62 4.65 -17.99
C GLY A 7 -8.22 5.63 -16.87
N VAL A 8 -7.29 5.24 -16.01
CA VAL A 8 -6.68 6.16 -15.03
C VAL A 8 -5.76 7.13 -15.75
N ALA A 9 -5.97 8.43 -15.51
CA ALA A 9 -5.08 9.46 -16.03
C ALA A 9 -3.66 9.30 -15.47
N ASP A 10 -2.68 9.42 -16.36
CA ASP A 10 -1.26 9.50 -15.98
C ASP A 10 -0.98 10.74 -15.12
N ASP A 11 0.17 10.71 -14.45
CA ASP A 11 0.68 11.80 -13.63
C ASP A 11 2.11 12.14 -14.10
N PRO A 12 2.24 12.85 -15.25
CA PRO A 12 3.53 13.06 -15.89
C PRO A 12 4.57 13.67 -14.94
N PRO A 13 5.82 13.17 -14.94
CA PRO A 13 6.40 12.32 -15.98
C PRO A 13 6.15 10.80 -15.80
N ALA A 14 5.36 10.39 -14.81
CA ALA A 14 5.13 8.97 -14.53
C ALA A 14 3.80 8.47 -15.12
N ARG A 15 3.82 7.22 -15.59
CA ARG A 15 2.61 6.47 -15.88
C ARG A 15 1.97 6.00 -14.59
N ARG A 16 0.68 6.26 -14.40
CA ARG A 16 -0.05 5.83 -13.20
C ARG A 16 -0.93 4.63 -13.51
N ARG A 17 -0.84 3.59 -12.68
CA ARG A 17 -1.65 2.36 -12.78
C ARG A 17 -2.43 2.16 -11.49
N TRP A 18 -3.63 1.62 -11.61
CA TRP A 18 -4.50 1.32 -10.48
C TRP A 18 -4.92 -0.14 -10.51
N PHE A 19 -4.79 -0.81 -9.38
CA PHE A 19 -5.27 -2.15 -9.15
C PHE A 19 -6.23 -2.15 -7.97
N HIS A 20 -7.33 -2.88 -8.10
CA HIS A 20 -8.42 -2.85 -7.14
C HIS A 20 -8.94 -4.25 -6.84
N ASP A 21 -9.28 -4.50 -5.58
CA ASP A 21 -10.26 -5.50 -5.15
C ASP A 21 -11.11 -4.95 -3.98
N ASP A 22 -11.99 -5.79 -3.44
CA ASP A 22 -12.96 -5.39 -2.41
C ASP A 22 -12.32 -4.87 -1.11
N TYR A 23 -11.01 -5.03 -0.91
CA TYR A 23 -10.31 -4.54 0.29
C TYR A 23 -9.15 -3.60 0.00
N PHE A 24 -8.49 -3.74 -1.16
CA PHE A 24 -7.30 -2.97 -1.50
C PHE A 24 -7.51 -2.09 -2.72
N ASP A 25 -6.96 -0.89 -2.63
CA ASP A 25 -6.65 -0.05 -3.78
C ASP A 25 -5.15 0.17 -3.83
N LEU A 26 -4.51 -0.30 -4.90
CA LEU A 26 -3.09 -0.11 -5.14
C LEU A 26 -2.90 0.83 -6.33
N PHE A 27 -2.27 1.97 -6.07
CA PHE A 27 -1.78 2.87 -7.11
C PHE A 27 -0.28 2.73 -7.24
N VAL A 28 0.21 2.66 -8.48
CA VAL A 28 1.63 2.53 -8.81
C VAL A 28 1.99 3.58 -9.85
N TRP A 29 3.07 4.31 -9.60
CA TRP A 29 3.66 5.25 -10.55
C TRP A 29 4.95 4.66 -11.10
N GLN A 30 5.04 4.58 -12.43
CA GLN A 30 6.19 4.06 -13.15
C GLN A 30 6.82 5.18 -14.00
N ALA A 31 8.12 5.40 -13.85
CA ALA A 31 8.90 6.29 -14.69
C ALA A 31 10.12 5.53 -15.21
N GLU A 32 10.41 5.64 -16.51
CA GLU A 32 11.53 4.94 -17.16
C GLU A 32 11.51 3.40 -16.95
N GLY A 33 10.31 2.82 -16.85
CA GLY A 33 10.13 1.38 -16.60
C GLY A 33 10.26 0.96 -15.14
N GLU A 34 10.62 1.87 -14.24
CA GLU A 34 10.83 1.61 -12.82
C GLU A 34 9.67 2.13 -11.98
N ILE A 35 9.31 1.41 -10.91
CA ILE A 35 8.34 1.90 -9.93
C ILE A 35 9.02 2.95 -9.03
N THR A 36 8.50 4.17 -9.04
CA THR A 36 9.06 5.29 -8.27
C THR A 36 8.24 5.62 -7.03
N LEU A 37 6.95 5.29 -7.05
CA LEU A 37 6.00 5.52 -5.97
C LEU A 37 4.90 4.46 -6.01
N PHE A 38 4.45 4.01 -4.85
CA PHE A 38 3.15 3.34 -4.73
C PHE A 38 2.37 3.84 -3.52
N GLN A 39 1.07 3.66 -3.61
CA GLN A 39 0.14 3.85 -2.51
C GLN A 39 -0.75 2.62 -2.43
N LEU A 40 -0.68 1.91 -1.30
CA LEU A 40 -1.57 0.80 -0.96
C LEU A 40 -2.58 1.31 0.06
N CYS A 41 -3.79 1.59 -0.40
CA CYS A 41 -4.93 1.90 0.46
C CYS A 41 -5.65 0.61 0.86
N TYR A 42 -6.10 0.56 2.11
CA TYR A 42 -6.75 -0.62 2.67
C TYR A 42 -7.59 -0.24 3.90
N GLY A 43 -8.37 -1.19 4.39
CA GLY A 43 -9.34 -0.97 5.48
C GLY A 43 -10.76 -0.84 4.95
N LEU A 44 -11.74 -1.01 5.84
CA LEU A 44 -13.16 -0.97 5.47
C LEU A 44 -13.85 0.17 6.23
N HIS A 45 -14.78 0.84 5.56
CA HIS A 45 -15.59 1.91 6.16
C HIS A 45 -14.73 3.04 6.77
N THR A 46 -14.75 3.20 8.09
CA THR A 46 -14.06 4.26 8.82
C THR A 46 -12.62 3.92 9.19
N SER A 47 -12.14 2.72 8.84
CA SER A 47 -10.76 2.27 9.08
C SER A 47 -9.85 2.41 7.86
N GLU A 48 -10.19 3.26 6.88
CA GLU A 48 -9.32 3.51 5.72
C GLU A 48 -7.93 4.02 6.14
N ARG A 49 -6.90 3.40 5.55
CA ARG A 49 -5.47 3.64 5.75
C ARG A 49 -4.75 3.62 4.42
N ALA A 50 -3.55 4.21 4.39
CA ALA A 50 -2.70 4.15 3.21
C ALA A 50 -1.23 3.97 3.58
N LEU A 51 -0.62 2.87 3.13
CA LEU A 51 0.83 2.74 3.10
C LEU A 51 1.35 3.33 1.79
N VAL A 52 2.18 4.35 1.89
CA VAL A 52 2.85 5.00 0.77
C VAL A 52 4.33 4.67 0.83
N TRP A 53 4.93 4.34 -0.30
CA TRP A 53 6.37 4.24 -0.45
C TRP A 53 6.81 5.07 -1.64
N ASP A 54 7.77 5.95 -1.39
CA ASP A 54 8.42 6.78 -2.39
C ASP A 54 9.90 6.40 -2.46
N ARG A 55 10.42 6.17 -3.68
CA ARG A 55 11.81 5.73 -3.89
C ARG A 55 12.85 6.65 -3.26
N ARG A 56 12.57 7.96 -3.16
CA ARG A 56 13.47 8.98 -2.60
C ARG A 56 13.22 9.24 -1.12
N ARG A 57 11.97 9.11 -0.65
CA ARG A 57 11.55 9.53 0.69
C ARG A 57 11.29 8.38 1.66
N GLY A 58 11.21 7.15 1.16
CA GLY A 58 10.91 5.97 1.96
C GLY A 58 9.40 5.84 2.25
N PHE A 59 9.08 5.29 3.43
CA PHE A 59 7.70 4.96 3.79
C PHE A 59 6.98 6.10 4.50
N PHE A 60 5.69 6.16 4.26
CA PHE A 60 4.73 6.98 5.00
C PHE A 60 3.44 6.16 5.18
N HIS A 61 2.84 6.20 6.37
CA HIS A 61 1.63 5.42 6.65
C HIS A 61 0.56 6.35 7.23
N ASP A 62 -0.45 6.64 6.41
CA ASP A 62 -1.56 7.49 6.80
C ASP A 62 -2.68 6.69 7.47
N GLY A 63 -3.47 7.39 8.27
CA GLY A 63 -4.64 6.83 8.91
C GLY A 63 -4.33 5.98 10.14
N LEU A 64 -3.10 5.89 10.65
CA LEU A 64 -2.76 5.05 11.82
C LEU A 64 -3.65 5.28 13.07
N ALA A 65 -4.27 6.46 13.20
CA ALA A 65 -5.17 6.81 14.30
C ALA A 65 -6.65 6.48 14.05
N SER A 66 -7.05 6.10 12.83
CA SER A 66 -8.42 5.66 12.50
C SER A 66 -8.61 4.18 12.87
N GLY A 67 -9.84 3.68 13.02
CA GLY A 67 -10.13 2.24 13.06
C GLY A 67 -9.60 1.41 14.25
N ALA A 68 -9.80 0.09 14.19
CA ALA A 68 -9.30 -0.85 15.20
C ALA A 68 -7.78 -1.09 15.04
N PRO A 69 -7.00 -1.19 16.13
CA PRO A 69 -5.55 -1.40 16.08
C PRO A 69 -5.16 -2.60 15.22
N HIS A 70 -5.93 -3.67 15.33
CA HIS A 70 -5.67 -4.97 14.69
C HIS A 70 -5.85 -5.03 13.17
N GLU A 71 -6.32 -3.93 12.58
CA GLU A 71 -6.43 -3.75 11.14
C GLU A 71 -5.32 -2.86 10.60
N VAL A 72 -4.36 -2.45 11.44
CA VAL A 72 -3.20 -1.69 11.01
C VAL A 72 -2.11 -2.67 10.58
N LEU A 73 -1.58 -2.46 9.37
CA LEU A 73 -0.43 -3.20 8.88
C LEU A 73 0.73 -3.14 9.89
N ALA A 74 1.20 -4.33 10.27
CA ALA A 74 2.28 -4.57 11.22
C ALA A 74 1.96 -4.32 12.70
N ASP A 75 0.71 -4.09 13.09
CA ASP A 75 0.30 -3.88 14.50
C ASP A 75 0.48 -5.14 15.36
N ARG A 76 0.33 -6.32 14.76
CA ARG A 76 0.39 -7.61 15.47
C ARG A 76 1.69 -8.37 15.29
N LEU A 77 2.65 -7.81 14.55
CA LEU A 77 3.92 -8.47 14.33
C LEU A 77 4.78 -8.38 15.59
N ALA A 78 4.91 -9.51 16.30
CA ALA A 78 5.99 -9.69 17.24
C ALA A 78 7.34 -9.63 16.49
N ALA A 79 8.41 -9.21 17.17
CA ALA A 79 9.72 -8.97 16.56
C ALA A 79 10.25 -10.14 15.71
N ASP A 80 9.91 -11.38 16.08
CA ASP A 80 10.35 -12.61 15.39
C ASP A 80 9.23 -13.34 14.62
N ALA A 81 8.02 -12.76 14.54
CA ALA A 81 6.92 -13.37 13.81
C ALA A 81 7.15 -13.30 12.29
N PRO A 82 6.77 -14.35 11.52
CA PRO A 82 6.78 -14.25 10.07
C PRO A 82 5.78 -13.18 9.61
N PRO A 83 6.06 -12.43 8.53
CA PRO A 83 5.14 -11.41 8.00
C PRO A 83 3.72 -11.91 7.76
N SER A 84 3.54 -13.17 7.36
CA SER A 84 2.22 -13.79 7.14
C SER A 84 1.38 -13.95 8.42
N ALA A 85 1.95 -13.75 9.62
CA ALA A 85 1.19 -13.69 10.87
C ALA A 85 0.35 -12.41 10.96
N ASP A 86 0.68 -11.36 10.20
CA ASP A 86 -0.13 -10.17 10.09
C ASP A 86 -1.31 -10.41 9.13
N PRO A 87 -2.56 -10.14 9.55
CA PRO A 87 -3.74 -10.42 8.74
C PRO A 87 -3.82 -9.55 7.47
N VAL A 88 -3.32 -8.32 7.50
CA VAL A 88 -3.29 -7.43 6.34
C VAL A 88 -2.25 -7.93 5.34
N ILE A 89 -1.09 -8.40 5.80
CA ILE A 89 -0.06 -9.00 4.94
C ILE A 89 -0.55 -10.28 4.28
N ALA A 90 -1.15 -11.19 5.06
CA ALA A 90 -1.69 -12.43 4.52
C ALA A 90 -2.73 -12.16 3.43
N ARG A 91 -3.64 -11.18 3.66
CA ARG A 91 -4.63 -10.77 2.67
C ARG A 91 -3.97 -10.14 1.44
N PHE A 92 -2.97 -9.28 1.62
CA PHE A 92 -2.24 -8.69 0.50
C PHE A 92 -1.54 -9.74 -0.36
N GLN A 93 -0.92 -10.76 0.24
CA GLN A 93 -0.24 -11.84 -0.50
C GLN A 93 -1.20 -12.60 -1.43
N ASP A 94 -2.43 -12.87 -0.98
CA ASP A 94 -3.45 -13.48 -1.82
C ASP A 94 -3.96 -12.52 -2.91
N ALA A 95 -4.27 -11.28 -2.53
CA ALA A 95 -4.76 -10.25 -3.43
C ALA A 95 -3.75 -9.97 -4.56
N ALA A 96 -2.46 -9.89 -4.22
CA ALA A 96 -1.36 -9.58 -5.12
C ALA A 96 -1.12 -10.64 -6.21
N ARG A 97 -1.71 -11.84 -6.11
CA ARG A 97 -1.61 -12.88 -7.17
C ARG A 97 -2.16 -12.41 -8.52
N GLY A 98 -3.08 -11.45 -8.53
CA GLY A 98 -3.61 -10.84 -9.75
C GLY A 98 -2.76 -9.72 -10.35
N LEU A 99 -1.66 -9.32 -9.69
CA LEU A 99 -0.78 -8.25 -10.18
C LEU A 99 0.26 -8.78 -11.19
N PRO A 100 0.73 -7.92 -12.11
CA PRO A 100 1.94 -8.19 -12.90
C PRO A 100 3.15 -8.52 -12.01
N ASP A 101 4.03 -9.41 -12.48
CA ASP A 101 5.12 -9.97 -11.67
C ASP A 101 6.09 -8.92 -11.11
N ASP A 102 6.43 -7.91 -11.91
CA ASP A 102 7.31 -6.80 -11.54
C ASP A 102 6.71 -5.97 -10.40
N ILE A 103 5.43 -5.60 -10.53
CA ILE A 103 4.69 -4.85 -9.52
C ILE A 103 4.49 -5.70 -8.27
N ARG A 104 4.10 -6.96 -8.43
CA ARG A 104 3.89 -7.90 -7.32
C ARG A 104 5.16 -8.05 -6.49
N LEU A 105 6.29 -8.29 -7.13
CA LEU A 105 7.56 -8.51 -6.45
C LEU A 105 8.00 -7.24 -5.71
N MET A 106 7.96 -6.08 -6.36
CA MET A 106 8.38 -4.82 -5.77
C MET A 106 7.49 -4.46 -4.57
N VAL A 107 6.18 -4.40 -4.77
CA VAL A 107 5.24 -3.96 -3.72
C VAL A 107 5.26 -4.94 -2.55
N SER A 108 5.28 -6.27 -2.79
CA SER A 108 5.38 -7.26 -1.70
C SER A 108 6.66 -7.10 -0.90
N THR A 109 7.80 -6.87 -1.58
CA THR A 109 9.08 -6.64 -0.91
C THR A 109 9.01 -5.42 0.00
N ARG A 110 8.42 -4.31 -0.47
CA ARG A 110 8.32 -3.07 0.32
C ARG A 110 7.30 -3.15 1.44
N VAL A 111 6.16 -3.81 1.23
CA VAL A 111 5.17 -4.07 2.29
C VAL A 111 5.81 -4.89 3.41
N PHE A 112 6.58 -5.94 3.08
CA PHE A 112 7.27 -6.75 4.10
C PHE A 112 8.41 -5.99 4.78
N GLU A 113 9.15 -5.18 4.03
CA GLU A 113 10.19 -4.32 4.60
C GLU A 113 9.59 -3.34 5.62
N TYR A 114 8.49 -2.67 5.27
CA TYR A 114 7.78 -1.78 6.19
C TYR A 114 7.34 -2.52 7.44
N ALA A 115 6.74 -3.69 7.26
CA ALA A 115 6.21 -4.49 8.35
C ALA A 115 7.28 -4.95 9.34
N LYS A 116 8.47 -5.29 8.86
CA LYS A 116 9.63 -5.63 9.71
C LYS A 116 10.20 -4.43 10.48
N LYS A 117 10.15 -3.23 9.90
CA LYS A 117 10.63 -2.00 10.56
C LYS A 117 9.66 -1.47 11.61
N GLY A 118 8.38 -1.83 11.48
CA GLY A 118 7.30 -1.37 12.34
C GLY A 118 6.94 0.11 12.13
N PRO A 119 5.73 0.54 12.54
CA PRO A 119 5.25 1.92 12.35
C PRO A 119 6.02 2.98 13.16
N ALA A 120 6.85 2.57 14.14
CA ALA A 120 7.62 3.48 15.00
C ALA A 120 8.73 4.28 14.27
N THR A 121 9.02 3.99 12.99
CA THR A 121 10.14 4.59 12.24
C THR A 121 9.75 5.58 11.13
N THR A 122 8.47 5.94 10.93
CA THR A 122 8.09 6.78 9.78
C THR A 122 8.09 8.30 10.01
N ALA A 123 8.67 9.00 9.02
CA ALA A 123 8.95 10.43 8.99
C ALA A 123 7.72 11.33 8.76
N ARG A 124 7.84 12.56 9.28
CA ARG A 124 6.94 13.73 9.30
C ARG A 124 5.75 13.77 8.31
N ARG A 125 4.55 13.73 8.91
CA ARG A 125 3.22 14.25 8.52
C ARG A 125 3.10 14.96 7.14
N ARG A 126 2.33 14.34 6.24
CA ARG A 126 1.39 15.03 5.33
C ARG A 126 0.13 14.16 5.19
N THR A 127 -1.02 14.67 5.61
CA THR A 127 -2.33 14.00 5.43
C THR A 127 -2.62 13.86 3.94
N PHE A 128 -2.92 12.66 3.48
CA PHE A 128 -3.36 12.40 2.11
C PHE A 128 -4.88 12.26 2.10
N ARG A 129 -5.57 12.94 1.18
CA ARG A 129 -7.00 12.73 0.91
C ARG A 129 -7.15 12.12 -0.48
N ARG A 130 -8.07 11.16 -0.62
CA ARG A 130 -8.48 10.61 -1.91
C ARG A 130 -8.96 11.71 -2.86
N ALA A 131 -8.85 11.46 -4.16
CA ALA A 131 -9.34 12.37 -5.19
C ALA A 131 -10.88 12.45 -5.14
N ALA A 132 -11.43 13.62 -5.42
CA ALA A 132 -12.84 13.97 -5.16
C ALA A 132 -13.90 13.13 -5.91
N TRP A 133 -13.52 12.27 -6.85
CA TRP A 133 -14.44 11.44 -7.63
C TRP A 133 -14.85 10.13 -6.94
N GLN A 134 -14.34 9.87 -5.74
CA GLN A 134 -14.70 8.71 -4.90
C GLN A 134 -15.75 9.06 -3.82
N LEU A 135 -16.44 10.20 -3.95
CA LEU A 135 -17.51 10.67 -3.06
C LEU A 135 -18.87 10.66 -3.76
#